data_AF-A0A148N6R0-F1
#
_entry.id   AF-A0A148N6R0-F1
#
_cell.length_a   1.000
_cell.length_b   1.000
_cell.length_c   1.000
_cell.angle_alpha   90.00
_cell.angle_beta   90.00
_cell.angle_gamma   90.00
#
_symmetry.space_group_name_H-M   'P 1'
#
loop_
_entity.id
_entity.type
_entity.pdbx_description
1 polymer ?
#
loop_
_entity_poly.entity_id
_entity_poly.type
_entity_poly.pdbx_seq_one_letter_code
_entity_poly.pdbx_strand_id
1 'polypeptide(L)'
;WVRWYEGVYGWSAGLDSFAPEFETYWMNFLYIEIVLEVVTASVLWGYLWKTRDRNLDALAPREELRRNFTHLIWLVAYAWAIYWGASYFTEQDGTWHQTIVRDTDFTPSHIIEFYLSYPIYIITGFASFIYAHTRLPYFAKKGLSLAYLITVVGPFMILPNVGLNEWGHTFWFMEELFVAPLHYGFVFFGWFALAILGLLLQVFASFLNLIGKDLCGDVYDAAVARVGEDQAVWAE
;
A
#
# COMPACT_ATOMS: atom_id res chain seq x y z
N TRP A 1 5.13 7.07 -17.27
CA TRP A 1 6.40 6.69 -17.93
C TRP A 1 6.46 5.18 -18.14
N VAL A 2 6.37 4.36 -17.08
CA VAL A 2 6.37 2.88 -17.18
C VAL A 2 5.40 2.36 -18.25
N ARG A 3 4.14 2.82 -18.23
CA ARG A 3 3.13 2.43 -19.23
C ARG A 3 3.52 2.73 -20.69
N TRP A 4 4.23 3.82 -20.91
CA TRP A 4 4.77 4.15 -22.24
C TRP A 4 5.95 3.24 -22.59
N TYR A 5 6.86 3.00 -21.63
CA TYR A 5 8.01 2.13 -21.80
C TYR A 5 7.59 0.72 -22.23
N GLU A 6 6.69 0.09 -21.48
CA GLU A 6 6.16 -1.24 -21.83
C GLU A 6 5.33 -1.23 -23.11
N GLY A 7 4.65 -0.11 -23.42
CA GLY A 7 3.89 0.03 -24.66
C GLY A 7 4.77 0.00 -25.91
N VAL A 8 6.04 0.40 -25.79
CA VAL A 8 7.03 0.35 -26.86
C VAL A 8 7.82 -0.96 -26.79
N TYR A 9 8.49 -1.20 -25.66
CA TYR A 9 9.46 -2.29 -25.50
C TYR A 9 8.83 -3.64 -25.19
N GLY A 10 7.55 -3.68 -24.81
CA GLY A 10 6.81 -4.94 -24.67
C GLY A 10 6.70 -5.65 -26.01
N TRP A 11 6.36 -4.90 -27.07
CA TRP A 11 6.27 -5.45 -28.42
C TRP A 11 7.62 -5.60 -29.12
N SER A 12 8.55 -4.67 -28.90
CA SER A 12 9.83 -4.69 -29.65
C SER A 12 10.90 -5.58 -29.01
N ALA A 13 10.84 -5.81 -27.70
CA ALA A 13 11.91 -6.48 -26.95
C ALA A 13 11.40 -7.37 -25.80
N GLY A 14 10.08 -7.56 -25.66
CA GLY A 14 9.46 -8.28 -24.54
C GLY A 14 8.80 -9.61 -24.92
N LEU A 15 8.86 -10.02 -26.19
CA LEU A 15 8.16 -11.20 -26.71
C LEU A 15 8.95 -12.50 -26.65
N ASP A 16 10.29 -12.42 -26.72
CA ASP A 16 11.19 -13.58 -26.68
C ASP A 16 12.22 -13.35 -25.57
N SER A 17 12.15 -14.15 -24.50
CA SER A 17 13.04 -13.98 -23.34
C SER A 17 14.48 -14.49 -23.56
N PHE A 18 14.72 -15.23 -24.64
CA PHE A 18 16.06 -15.70 -25.01
C PHE A 18 16.83 -14.70 -25.86
N ALA A 19 16.16 -13.65 -26.35
CA ALA A 19 16.78 -12.60 -27.15
C ALA A 19 17.65 -11.68 -26.26
N PRO A 20 18.83 -11.24 -26.74
CA PRO A 20 19.72 -10.36 -25.97
C PRO A 20 19.11 -8.98 -25.66
N GLU A 21 18.14 -8.53 -26.45
CA GLU A 21 17.38 -7.31 -26.20
C GLU A 21 16.54 -7.43 -24.91
N PHE A 22 16.02 -8.62 -24.62
CA PHE A 22 15.25 -8.87 -23.41
C PHE A 22 16.08 -8.61 -22.15
N GLU A 23 17.34 -9.06 -22.15
CA GLU A 23 18.28 -8.80 -21.07
C GLU A 23 18.49 -7.29 -20.87
N THR A 24 18.59 -6.56 -21.98
CA THR A 24 18.87 -5.11 -21.96
C THR A 24 17.70 -4.29 -21.47
N TYR A 25 16.47 -4.58 -21.91
CA TYR A 25 15.28 -3.76 -21.65
C TYR A 25 14.43 -4.26 -20.47
N TRP A 26 14.48 -5.54 -20.13
CA TRP A 26 13.61 -6.14 -19.13
C TRP A 26 14.39 -6.69 -17.93
N MET A 27 15.40 -7.54 -18.14
CA MET A 27 16.15 -8.09 -17.00
C MET A 27 16.96 -7.03 -16.26
N ASN A 28 17.63 -6.11 -16.96
CA ASN A 28 18.26 -4.97 -16.31
C ASN A 28 17.26 -4.09 -15.56
N PHE A 29 16.03 -3.94 -16.06
CA PHE A 29 14.98 -3.19 -15.38
C PHE A 29 14.67 -3.85 -14.03
N LEU A 30 14.42 -5.16 -14.04
CA LEU A 30 14.18 -5.98 -12.85
C LEU A 30 15.31 -5.89 -11.82
N TYR A 31 16.57 -6.00 -12.26
CA TYR A 31 17.70 -5.92 -11.34
C TYR A 31 17.86 -4.52 -10.73
N ILE A 32 17.61 -3.48 -11.51
CA ILE A 32 17.71 -2.10 -11.04
C ILE A 32 16.60 -1.77 -10.05
N GLU A 33 15.35 -2.12 -10.34
CA GLU A 33 14.22 -1.79 -9.47
C GLU A 33 14.33 -2.47 -8.11
N ILE A 34 14.71 -3.75 -8.04
CA ILE A 34 14.86 -4.47 -6.77
C ILE A 34 15.90 -3.78 -5.87
N VAL A 35 17.05 -3.38 -6.44
CA VAL A 35 18.09 -2.67 -5.68
C VAL A 35 17.57 -1.32 -5.20
N LEU A 36 16.91 -0.56 -6.07
CA LEU A 36 16.36 0.75 -5.73
C LEU A 36 15.28 0.67 -4.65
N GLU A 37 14.43 -0.35 -4.70
CA GLU A 37 13.35 -0.58 -3.75
C GLU A 37 13.88 -0.92 -2.37
N VAL A 38 14.83 -1.85 -2.26
CA VAL A 38 15.46 -2.22 -0.98
C VAL A 38 16.16 -1.01 -0.36
N VAL A 39 16.88 -0.23 -1.16
CA VAL A 39 17.54 1.00 -0.71
C VAL A 39 16.50 2.03 -0.27
N THR A 40 15.48 2.28 -1.07
CA THR A 40 14.43 3.26 -0.78
C THR A 40 13.66 2.89 0.48
N ALA A 41 13.26 1.62 0.63
CA ALA A 41 12.61 1.11 1.83
C ALA A 41 13.47 1.32 3.07
N SER A 42 14.74 0.91 3.00
CA SER A 42 15.69 1.03 4.12
C SER A 42 15.90 2.48 4.54
N VAL A 43 16.10 3.38 3.57
CA VAL A 43 16.32 4.81 3.81
C VAL A 43 15.04 5.46 4.34
N LEU A 44 13.90 5.25 3.71
CA LEU A 44 12.63 5.89 4.08
C LEU A 44 12.16 5.45 5.45
N TRP A 45 12.08 4.14 5.69
CA TRP A 45 11.63 3.59 6.96
C TRP A 45 12.63 3.90 8.08
N GLY A 46 13.94 3.78 7.79
CA GLY A 46 15.00 4.16 8.72
C GLY A 46 14.95 5.64 9.07
N TYR A 47 14.74 6.52 8.10
CA TYR A 47 14.58 7.96 8.30
C TYR A 47 13.38 8.26 9.19
N LEU A 48 12.20 7.70 8.87
CA LEU A 48 11.00 7.89 9.66
C LEU A 48 11.21 7.40 11.09
N TRP A 49 11.81 6.24 11.30
CA TRP A 49 12.07 5.74 12.64
C TRP A 49 13.08 6.59 13.42
N LYS A 50 14.16 7.02 12.77
CA LYS A 50 15.21 7.85 13.39
C LYS A 50 14.70 9.22 13.81
N THR A 51 13.84 9.84 12.99
CA THR A 51 13.27 11.16 13.23
C THR A 51 11.97 11.12 14.05
N ARG A 52 11.68 9.99 14.72
CA ARG A 52 10.48 9.85 15.56
C ARG A 52 10.45 10.89 16.66
N ASP A 53 9.25 11.35 16.98
CA ASP A 53 9.05 12.20 18.13
C ASP A 53 9.23 11.38 19.42
N ARG A 54 10.06 11.86 20.34
CA ARG A 54 10.35 11.18 21.61
C ARG A 54 9.51 11.70 22.77
N ASN A 55 8.80 12.81 22.57
CA ASN A 55 7.97 13.44 23.58
C ASN A 55 6.57 13.76 23.02
N LEU A 56 5.86 12.70 22.63
CA LEU A 56 4.49 12.81 22.09
C LEU A 56 3.47 13.31 23.14
N ASP A 57 3.82 13.30 24.43
CA ASP A 57 2.96 13.80 25.51
C ASP A 57 2.86 15.33 25.53
N ALA A 58 3.90 16.03 25.05
CA ALA A 58 3.97 17.49 25.06
C ALA A 58 3.56 18.13 23.73
N LEU A 59 2.80 17.40 22.91
CA LEU A 59 2.49 17.80 21.54
C LEU A 59 1.26 18.72 21.53
N ALA A 60 1.41 19.92 20.95
CA ALA A 60 0.31 20.89 20.91
C ALA A 60 -0.81 20.42 19.95
N PRO A 61 -2.10 20.64 20.27
CA PRO A 61 -3.22 20.16 19.44
C PRO A 61 -3.16 20.58 17.97
N ARG A 62 -2.70 21.81 17.69
CA ARG A 62 -2.50 22.32 16.33
C ARG A 62 -1.46 21.52 15.54
N GLU A 63 -0.36 21.15 16.19
CA GLU A 63 0.70 20.34 15.56
C GLU A 63 0.22 18.90 15.37
N GLU A 64 -0.59 18.38 16.31
CA GLU A 64 -1.19 17.06 16.16
C GLU A 64 -2.13 17.00 14.97
N LEU A 65 -2.97 18.03 14.78
CA LEU A 65 -3.85 18.14 13.62
C LEU A 65 -3.05 18.17 12.32
N ARG A 66 -1.97 18.97 12.24
CA ARG A 66 -1.08 19.03 11.07
C ARG A 66 -0.49 17.65 10.75
N ARG A 67 -0.03 16.93 11.78
CA ARG A 67 0.54 15.59 11.63
C ARG A 67 -0.52 14.58 11.20
N ASN A 68 -1.75 14.67 11.70
CA ASN A 68 -2.88 13.84 11.27
C ASN A 68 -3.22 14.07 9.79
N PHE A 69 -3.22 15.32 9.31
CA PHE A 69 -3.39 15.59 7.87
C PHE A 69 -2.23 15.05 7.03
N THR A 70 -0.99 15.16 7.52
CA THR A 70 0.17 14.57 6.83
C THR A 70 0.08 13.04 6.79
N HIS A 71 -0.45 12.42 7.85
CA HIS A 71 -0.76 10.99 7.87
C HIS A 71 -1.85 10.64 6.84
N LEU A 72 -2.89 11.47 6.69
CA LEU A 72 -3.89 11.27 5.65
C LEU A 72 -3.29 11.37 4.24
N ILE A 73 -2.31 12.26 4.01
CA ILE A 73 -1.56 12.30 2.74
C ILE A 73 -0.84 10.97 2.49
N TRP A 74 -0.21 10.37 3.51
CA TRP A 74 0.38 9.04 3.39
C TRP A 74 -0.64 7.96 3.05
N LEU A 75 -1.84 8.01 3.63
CA LEU A 75 -2.92 7.06 3.32
C LEU A 75 -3.45 7.24 1.90
N VAL A 76 -3.57 8.47 1.40
CA VAL A 76 -3.95 8.75 0.01
C VAL A 76 -2.85 8.25 -0.95
N ALA A 77 -1.57 8.50 -0.64
CA ALA A 77 -0.46 7.96 -1.42
C ALA A 77 -0.46 6.43 -1.45
N TYR A 78 -0.77 5.79 -0.30
CA TYR A 78 -0.89 4.34 -0.22
C TYR A 78 -2.06 3.80 -1.05
N ALA A 79 -3.25 4.39 -0.93
CA ALA A 79 -4.42 4.01 -1.73
C ALA A 79 -4.16 4.17 -3.24
N TRP A 80 -3.46 5.24 -3.63
CA TRP A 80 -3.05 5.47 -5.01
C TRP A 80 -2.07 4.41 -5.50
N ALA A 81 -1.08 4.04 -4.68
CA ALA A 81 -0.14 2.97 -5.02
C ALA A 81 -0.83 1.61 -5.14
N ILE A 82 -1.80 1.31 -4.27
CA ILE A 82 -2.63 0.08 -4.36
C ILE A 82 -3.42 0.06 -5.66
N TYR A 83 -4.03 1.18 -6.08
CA TYR A 83 -4.75 1.24 -7.35
C TYR A 83 -3.86 0.84 -8.53
N TRP A 84 -2.63 1.35 -8.59
CA TRP A 84 -1.70 0.98 -9.65
C TRP A 84 -1.33 -0.49 -9.58
N GLY A 85 -0.92 -0.99 -8.41
CA GLY A 85 -0.49 -2.36 -8.27
C GLY A 85 -1.62 -3.35 -8.44
N ALA A 86 -2.57 -3.35 -7.51
CA ALA A 86 -3.61 -4.37 -7.38
C ALA A 86 -4.81 -4.21 -8.32
N SER A 87 -4.83 -3.18 -9.18
CA SER A 87 -5.86 -3.04 -10.21
C SER A 87 -5.24 -2.81 -11.59
N TYR A 88 -4.54 -1.70 -11.81
CA TYR A 88 -4.08 -1.36 -13.15
C TYR A 88 -3.11 -2.40 -13.73
N PHE A 89 -1.99 -2.66 -13.04
CA PHE A 89 -0.95 -3.57 -13.53
C PHE A 89 -1.36 -5.04 -13.39
N THR A 90 -2.10 -5.39 -12.34
CA THR A 90 -2.66 -6.75 -12.20
C THR A 90 -3.65 -7.12 -13.30
N GLU A 91 -4.62 -6.26 -13.62
CA GLU A 91 -5.59 -6.60 -14.67
C GLU A 91 -4.98 -6.47 -16.08
N GLN A 92 -3.93 -5.65 -16.23
CA GLN A 92 -3.13 -5.60 -17.45
C GLN A 92 -2.41 -6.93 -17.72
N ASP A 93 -1.86 -7.58 -16.70
CA ASP A 93 -1.19 -8.87 -16.86
C ASP A 93 -2.13 -9.95 -17.40
N GLY A 94 -3.40 -9.94 -16.96
CA GLY A 94 -4.44 -10.79 -17.52
C GLY A 94 -4.58 -10.65 -19.05
N THR A 95 -4.42 -9.44 -19.60
CA THR A 95 -4.41 -9.23 -21.06
C THR A 95 -3.12 -9.70 -21.73
N TRP A 96 -1.98 -9.63 -21.03
CA TRP A 96 -0.70 -10.09 -21.53
C TRP A 96 -0.66 -11.61 -21.65
N HIS A 97 -1.27 -12.34 -20.70
CA HIS A 97 -1.50 -13.77 -20.78
C HIS A 97 -2.32 -14.20 -22.01
N GLN A 98 -3.20 -13.35 -22.54
CA GLN A 98 -3.95 -13.64 -23.77
C GLN A 98 -3.16 -13.31 -25.05
N THR A 99 -1.96 -12.76 -24.91
CA THR A 99 -1.16 -12.25 -26.02
C THR A 99 0.01 -13.16 -26.36
N ILE A 100 0.63 -13.79 -25.36
CA ILE A 100 1.84 -14.62 -25.55
C ILE A 100 1.71 -15.98 -24.88
N VAL A 101 2.39 -16.98 -25.46
CA VAL A 101 2.79 -18.18 -24.72
C VAL A 101 4.11 -17.83 -24.03
N ARG A 102 4.18 -18.04 -22.72
CA ARG A 102 5.26 -17.52 -21.89
C ARG A 102 6.52 -18.38 -22.02
N ASP A 103 7.66 -17.72 -22.26
CA ASP A 103 8.98 -18.36 -22.24
C ASP A 103 9.57 -18.47 -20.81
N THR A 104 9.11 -17.62 -19.90
CA THR A 104 9.61 -17.48 -18.52
C THR A 104 8.55 -16.84 -17.61
N ASP A 105 8.81 -16.86 -16.31
CA ASP A 105 8.00 -16.18 -15.29
C ASP A 105 8.37 -14.71 -15.12
N PHE A 106 9.42 -14.25 -15.78
CA PHE A 106 9.81 -12.84 -15.84
C PHE A 106 9.30 -12.20 -17.12
N THR A 107 7.98 -12.16 -17.33
CA THR A 107 7.40 -11.44 -18.46
C THR A 107 7.50 -9.91 -18.24
N PRO A 108 7.38 -9.09 -19.30
CA PRO A 108 7.26 -7.64 -19.15
C PRO A 108 6.20 -7.19 -18.13
N SER A 109 5.02 -7.80 -18.17
CA SER A 109 3.93 -7.51 -17.23
C SER A 109 4.27 -7.94 -15.81
N HIS A 110 4.88 -9.11 -15.61
CA HIS A 110 5.26 -9.59 -14.29
C HIS A 110 6.32 -8.74 -13.62
N ILE A 111 7.34 -8.29 -14.38
CA ILE A 111 8.38 -7.38 -13.87
C ILE A 111 7.71 -6.13 -13.29
N ILE A 112 6.81 -5.50 -14.05
CA ILE A 112 6.13 -4.28 -13.62
C ILE A 112 5.10 -4.55 -12.50
N GLU A 113 4.34 -5.63 -12.59
CA GLU A 113 3.31 -5.93 -11.60
C GLU A 113 3.95 -6.35 -10.27
N PHE A 114 4.61 -7.50 -10.25
CA PHE A 114 5.05 -8.16 -9.03
C PHE A 114 6.33 -7.58 -8.45
N TYR A 115 7.23 -7.08 -9.30
CA TYR A 115 8.57 -6.66 -8.88
C TYR A 115 8.76 -5.15 -8.86
N LEU A 116 7.80 -4.37 -9.38
CA LEU A 116 7.78 -2.91 -9.25
C LEU A 116 6.57 -2.40 -8.45
N SER A 117 5.36 -2.63 -8.98
CA SER A 117 4.16 -1.98 -8.46
C SER A 117 3.80 -2.48 -7.06
N TYR A 118 3.98 -3.78 -6.81
CA TYR A 118 3.70 -4.42 -5.53
C TYR A 118 4.66 -3.94 -4.43
N PRO A 119 5.99 -4.00 -4.62
CA PRO A 119 6.95 -3.40 -3.70
C PRO A 119 6.68 -1.93 -3.41
N ILE A 120 6.36 -1.11 -4.43
CA ILE A 120 6.06 0.32 -4.23
C ILE A 120 4.89 0.54 -3.27
N TYR A 121 3.78 -0.17 -3.43
CA TYR A 121 2.65 0.03 -2.53
C TYR A 121 2.95 -0.54 -1.13
N ILE A 122 3.69 -1.64 -1.01
CA ILE A 122 4.17 -2.17 0.28
C ILE A 122 5.05 -1.13 1.00
N ILE A 123 6.03 -0.54 0.31
CA ILE A 123 6.93 0.49 0.83
C ILE A 123 6.13 1.69 1.34
N THR A 124 5.15 2.13 0.57
CA THR A 124 4.28 3.26 0.90
C THR A 124 3.37 2.94 2.10
N GLY A 125 2.83 1.72 2.17
CA GLY A 125 2.01 1.26 3.28
C GLY A 125 2.77 1.25 4.60
N PHE A 126 3.97 0.66 4.61
CA PHE A 126 4.83 0.67 5.80
C PHE A 126 5.31 2.08 6.17
N ALA A 127 5.61 2.94 5.19
CA ALA A 127 5.96 4.33 5.48
C ALA A 127 4.81 5.06 6.18
N SER A 128 3.58 4.86 5.70
CA SER A 128 2.36 5.39 6.32
C SER A 128 2.19 4.88 7.76
N PHE A 129 2.35 3.58 7.98
CA PHE A 129 2.27 2.95 9.31
C PHE A 129 3.32 3.48 10.29
N ILE A 130 4.59 3.50 9.86
CA ILE A 130 5.69 4.00 10.67
C ILE A 130 5.45 5.47 11.00
N TYR A 131 5.05 6.28 10.02
CA TYR A 131 4.72 7.69 10.23
C TYR A 131 3.69 7.85 11.35
N ALA A 132 2.55 7.17 11.27
CA ALA A 132 1.50 7.22 12.28
C ALA A 132 2.03 6.83 13.67
N HIS A 133 2.72 5.69 13.78
CA HIS A 133 3.20 5.15 15.05
C HIS A 133 4.30 5.99 15.71
N THR A 134 4.96 6.88 14.96
CA THR A 134 6.09 7.69 15.48
C THR A 134 5.79 9.19 15.58
N ARG A 135 4.61 9.63 15.09
CA ARG A 135 4.23 11.06 15.07
C ARG A 135 2.90 11.34 15.76
N LEU A 136 2.02 10.36 15.89
CA LEU A 136 0.68 10.54 16.43
C LEU A 136 0.52 9.79 17.76
N PRO A 137 0.07 10.47 18.82
CA PRO A 137 -0.05 9.86 20.15
C PRO A 137 -1.09 8.73 20.16
N TYR A 138 -2.19 8.84 19.41
CA TYR A 138 -3.19 7.78 19.29
C TYR A 138 -2.57 6.44 18.89
N PHE A 139 -1.77 6.43 17.83
CA PHE A 139 -1.16 5.22 17.26
C PHE A 139 0.12 4.79 17.99
N ALA A 140 0.82 5.72 18.67
CA ALA A 140 2.01 5.38 19.45
C ALA A 140 1.64 4.77 20.81
N LYS A 141 0.70 5.38 21.54
CA LYS A 141 0.38 5.03 22.93
C LYS A 141 -0.54 3.83 23.06
N LYS A 142 -1.49 3.66 22.13
CA LYS A 142 -2.39 2.50 22.11
C LYS A 142 -1.72 1.23 21.59
N GLY A 143 -0.43 1.28 21.28
CA GLY A 143 0.35 0.18 20.72
C GLY A 143 0.11 -0.02 19.22
N LEU A 144 0.48 -1.18 18.71
CA LEU A 144 0.33 -1.51 17.29
C LEU A 144 -1.15 -1.75 16.98
N SER A 145 -1.74 -0.85 16.18
CA SER A 145 -3.10 -1.05 15.69
C SER A 145 -3.18 -2.34 14.87
N LEU A 146 -4.04 -3.26 15.29
CA LEU A 146 -4.29 -4.50 14.56
C LEU A 146 -4.83 -4.23 13.15
N ALA A 147 -5.80 -3.31 13.03
CA ALA A 147 -6.36 -2.93 11.73
C ALA A 147 -5.27 -2.39 10.80
N TYR A 148 -4.41 -1.52 11.32
CA TYR A 148 -3.30 -0.97 10.55
C TYR A 148 -2.27 -2.04 10.17
N LEU A 149 -1.90 -2.92 11.10
CA LEU A 149 -0.95 -3.99 10.85
C LEU A 149 -1.46 -4.93 9.75
N ILE A 150 -2.74 -5.33 9.80
CA ILE A 150 -3.36 -6.16 8.76
C ILE A 150 -3.37 -5.42 7.42
N THR A 151 -3.69 -4.13 7.40
CA THR A 151 -3.70 -3.32 6.17
C THR A 151 -2.34 -3.25 5.47
N VAL A 152 -1.22 -3.24 6.21
CA VAL A 152 0.12 -3.12 5.62
C VAL A 152 0.85 -4.45 5.44
N VAL A 153 0.57 -5.45 6.29
CA VAL A 153 1.16 -6.80 6.19
C VAL A 153 0.36 -7.70 5.24
N GLY A 154 -0.96 -7.50 5.13
CA GLY A 154 -1.84 -8.22 4.20
C GLY A 154 -1.28 -8.35 2.78
N PRO A 155 -0.71 -7.28 2.18
CA PRO A 155 0.07 -7.35 0.95
C PRO A 155 1.09 -8.48 0.84
N PHE A 156 1.89 -8.75 1.87
CA PHE A 156 2.89 -9.83 1.82
C PHE A 156 2.25 -11.20 1.66
N MET A 157 1.00 -11.34 2.10
CA MET A 157 0.27 -12.59 1.97
C MET A 157 -0.18 -12.85 0.53
N ILE A 158 -0.14 -11.85 -0.38
CA ILE A 158 -0.40 -12.08 -1.81
C ILE A 158 0.70 -12.89 -2.50
N LEU A 159 1.95 -12.81 -1.99
CA LEU A 159 3.13 -13.42 -2.60
C LEU A 159 3.02 -14.95 -2.72
N PRO A 160 2.52 -15.69 -1.70
CA PRO A 160 2.17 -17.10 -1.87
C PRO A 160 1.24 -17.40 -3.04
N ASN A 161 0.20 -16.58 -3.29
CA ASN A 161 -0.69 -16.84 -4.41
C ASN A 161 -0.06 -16.51 -5.74
N VAL A 162 0.72 -15.43 -5.83
CA VAL A 162 1.46 -15.11 -7.05
C VAL A 162 2.43 -16.26 -7.36
N GLY A 163 3.25 -16.66 -6.39
CA GLY A 163 4.20 -17.77 -6.58
C GLY A 163 3.53 -19.11 -6.91
N LEU A 164 2.36 -19.40 -6.33
CA LEU A 164 1.60 -20.61 -6.66
C LEU A 164 0.84 -20.51 -7.99
N ASN A 165 0.39 -19.32 -8.37
CA ASN A 165 -0.20 -19.02 -9.68
C ASN A 165 0.83 -19.34 -10.77
N GLU A 166 2.04 -18.80 -10.62
CA GLU A 166 3.15 -19.08 -11.54
C GLU A 166 3.53 -20.56 -11.56
N TRP A 167 3.69 -21.18 -10.39
CA TRP A 167 4.04 -22.60 -10.29
C TRP A 167 3.03 -23.53 -11.00
N GLY A 168 1.73 -23.25 -10.91
CA GLY A 168 0.77 -24.12 -11.57
C GLY A 168 0.58 -23.86 -13.05
N HIS A 169 0.88 -22.65 -13.55
CA HIS A 169 1.02 -22.44 -15.00
C HIS A 169 2.19 -23.25 -15.59
N THR A 170 3.25 -23.54 -14.81
CA THR A 170 4.39 -24.36 -15.27
C THR A 170 4.17 -25.88 -15.15
N PHE A 171 3.38 -26.37 -14.18
CA PHE A 171 3.37 -27.79 -13.80
C PHE A 171 2.01 -28.53 -13.86
N TRP A 172 0.87 -27.84 -13.97
CA TRP A 172 -0.44 -28.48 -13.81
C TRP A 172 -1.41 -28.16 -14.98
N PHE A 173 -2.14 -29.20 -15.44
CA PHE A 173 -3.11 -29.21 -16.55
C PHE A 173 -3.93 -27.94 -16.81
N MET A 174 -4.29 -27.73 -18.09
CA MET A 174 -5.24 -26.77 -18.70
C MET A 174 -6.02 -25.88 -17.71
N GLU A 175 -5.97 -24.56 -17.92
CA GLU A 175 -6.54 -23.48 -17.08
C GLU A 175 -7.90 -23.80 -16.38
N GLU A 176 -8.78 -24.57 -17.03
CA GLU A 176 -10.15 -24.86 -16.61
C GLU A 176 -10.32 -25.57 -15.25
N LEU A 177 -9.32 -26.30 -14.73
CA LEU A 177 -9.44 -27.03 -13.45
C LEU A 177 -8.67 -26.34 -12.29
N PHE A 178 -7.71 -25.49 -12.61
CA PHE A 178 -6.71 -24.93 -11.69
C PHE A 178 -7.08 -23.53 -11.17
N VAL A 179 -7.86 -22.76 -11.93
CA VAL A 179 -8.29 -21.40 -11.57
C VAL A 179 -9.00 -21.36 -10.21
N ALA A 180 -9.87 -22.33 -9.88
CA ALA A 180 -10.76 -22.19 -8.72
C ALA A 180 -10.04 -22.22 -7.34
N PRO A 181 -9.18 -23.19 -6.99
CA PRO A 181 -8.60 -23.26 -5.63
C PRO A 181 -7.58 -22.16 -5.34
N LEU A 182 -6.79 -21.75 -6.34
CA LEU A 182 -5.75 -20.75 -6.18
C LEU A 182 -6.27 -19.32 -6.20
N HIS A 183 -7.33 -19.06 -6.95
CA HIS A 183 -7.95 -17.73 -6.96
C HIS A 183 -8.71 -17.41 -5.65
N TYR A 184 -9.13 -18.43 -4.89
CA TYR A 184 -9.70 -18.21 -3.54
C TYR A 184 -8.70 -17.56 -2.57
N GLY A 185 -7.41 -17.78 -2.76
CA GLY A 185 -6.39 -17.07 -1.99
C GLY A 185 -6.48 -15.57 -2.21
N PHE A 186 -6.68 -15.10 -3.45
CA PHE A 186 -6.75 -13.65 -3.75
C PHE A 186 -7.97 -13.03 -3.07
N VAL A 187 -9.08 -13.78 -2.97
CA VAL A 187 -10.28 -13.37 -2.20
C VAL A 187 -9.97 -13.23 -0.71
N PHE A 188 -9.26 -14.20 -0.13
CA PHE A 188 -8.85 -14.14 1.27
C PHE A 188 -7.93 -12.94 1.56
N PHE A 189 -7.05 -12.57 0.64
CA PHE A 189 -6.18 -11.40 0.78
C PHE A 189 -6.89 -10.07 0.48
N GLY A 190 -7.88 -10.07 -0.42
CA GLY A 190 -8.83 -8.97 -0.56
C GLY A 190 -9.57 -8.67 0.75
N TRP A 191 -9.85 -9.68 1.57
CA TRP A 191 -10.44 -9.46 2.89
C TRP A 191 -9.50 -8.77 3.89
N PHE A 192 -8.18 -8.92 3.77
CA PHE A 192 -7.25 -8.13 4.58
C PHE A 192 -7.23 -6.65 4.18
N ALA A 193 -7.47 -6.34 2.90
CA ALA A 193 -7.58 -4.95 2.47
C ALA A 193 -8.75 -4.22 3.16
N LEU A 194 -9.83 -4.92 3.54
CA LEU A 194 -10.95 -4.34 4.30
C LEU A 194 -10.57 -3.84 5.69
N ALA A 195 -9.42 -4.25 6.24
CA ALA A 195 -8.92 -3.69 7.50
C ALA A 195 -8.73 -2.16 7.43
N ILE A 196 -8.64 -1.60 6.21
CA ILE A 196 -8.63 -0.15 5.98
C ILE A 196 -9.84 0.56 6.60
N LEU A 197 -11.01 -0.09 6.67
CA LEU A 197 -12.21 0.49 7.29
C LEU A 197 -11.99 0.68 8.80
N GLY A 198 -11.43 -0.33 9.47
CA GLY A 198 -11.04 -0.23 10.87
C GLY A 198 -9.95 0.80 11.11
N LEU A 199 -8.98 0.91 10.19
CA LEU A 199 -7.96 1.95 10.23
C LEU A 199 -8.57 3.35 10.09
N LEU A 200 -9.49 3.56 9.14
CA LEU A 200 -10.14 4.86 8.95
C LEU A 200 -10.93 5.29 10.19
N LEU A 201 -11.61 4.37 10.87
CA LEU A 201 -12.26 4.68 12.15
C LEU A 201 -11.27 5.15 13.21
N GLN A 202 -10.10 4.55 13.28
CA GLN A 202 -9.03 4.98 14.20
C GLN A 202 -8.43 6.33 13.80
N VAL A 203 -8.28 6.60 12.50
CA VAL A 203 -7.86 7.91 12.00
C VAL A 203 -8.88 8.96 12.41
N PHE A 204 -10.18 8.73 12.18
CA PHE A 204 -11.22 9.65 12.60
C PHE A 204 -11.25 9.83 14.12
N ALA A 205 -11.05 8.78 14.91
CA ALA A 205 -10.91 8.90 16.36
C ALA A 205 -9.70 9.76 16.77
N SER A 206 -8.56 9.63 16.07
CA SER A 206 -7.38 10.49 16.27
C SER A 206 -7.67 11.97 15.96
N PHE A 207 -8.47 12.26 14.93
CA PHE A 207 -8.95 13.62 14.67
C PHE A 207 -9.96 14.10 15.71
N LEU A 208 -10.92 13.26 16.12
CA LEU A 208 -11.96 13.59 17.09
C LEU A 208 -11.38 13.97 18.45
N ASN A 209 -10.28 13.34 18.87
CA ASN A 209 -9.54 13.70 20.10
C ASN A 209 -9.04 15.15 20.12
N LEU A 210 -8.99 15.82 18.97
CA LEU A 210 -8.53 17.19 18.84
C LEU A 210 -9.67 18.19 18.71
N ILE A 211 -10.90 17.72 18.46
CA ILE A 211 -12.07 18.59 18.28
C ILE A 211 -12.57 18.99 19.67
N GLY A 212 -12.17 20.17 20.12
CA GLY A 212 -12.57 20.75 21.39
C GLY A 212 -12.42 22.27 21.36
N LYS A 213 -12.77 22.94 22.47
CA LYS A 213 -12.71 24.41 22.57
C LYS A 213 -11.33 24.98 22.20
N ASP A 214 -10.26 24.29 22.59
CA ASP A 214 -8.87 24.72 22.34
C ASP A 214 -8.49 24.80 20.86
N LEU A 215 -9.14 24.01 20.00
CA LEU A 215 -8.88 23.99 18.56
C LEU A 215 -9.95 24.72 17.75
N CYS A 216 -11.22 24.60 18.17
CA CYS A 216 -12.38 25.07 17.43
C CYS A 216 -12.94 26.42 17.91
N GLY A 217 -12.51 26.92 19.08
CA GLY A 217 -12.88 28.23 19.61
C GLY A 217 -14.39 28.50 19.55
N ASP A 218 -14.77 29.60 18.91
CA ASP A 218 -16.16 30.04 18.79
C ASP A 218 -17.06 29.03 18.05
N VAL A 219 -16.50 28.18 17.18
CA VAL A 219 -17.26 27.13 16.48
C VAL A 219 -17.66 26.03 17.45
N TYR A 220 -16.82 25.72 18.44
CA TYR A 220 -17.16 24.79 19.52
C TYR A 220 -18.30 25.35 20.37
N ASP A 221 -18.18 26.61 20.80
CA ASP A 221 -19.20 27.28 21.62
C ASP A 221 -20.55 27.35 20.87
N ALA A 222 -20.53 27.64 19.56
CA ALA A 222 -21.71 27.65 18.71
C ALA A 222 -22.32 26.25 18.49
N ALA A 223 -21.49 25.20 18.45
CA ALA A 223 -21.97 23.82 18.36
C ALA A 223 -22.63 23.39 19.67
N VAL A 224 -21.97 23.58 20.81
CA VAL A 224 -22.51 23.27 22.15
C VAL A 224 -23.83 24.01 22.39
N ALA A 225 -23.91 25.28 22.02
CA ALA A 225 -25.14 26.07 22.13
C ALA A 225 -26.32 25.53 21.29
N ARG A 226 -26.05 24.78 20.21
CA ARG A 226 -27.09 24.20 19.34
C ARG A 226 -27.57 22.82 19.79
N VAL A 227 -26.68 21.98 20.31
CA VAL A 227 -27.00 20.57 20.61
C VAL A 227 -27.06 20.26 22.11
N GLY A 228 -26.63 21.18 22.98
CA GLY A 228 -26.48 20.96 24.41
C GLY A 228 -25.16 20.25 24.73
N GLU A 229 -24.57 20.58 25.87
CA GLU A 229 -23.25 20.08 26.34
C GLU A 229 -23.25 18.54 26.42
N ASP A 230 -24.36 17.95 26.87
CA ASP A 230 -24.54 16.50 27.05
C ASP A 230 -24.58 15.70 25.73
N GLN A 231 -24.90 16.33 24.59
CA GLN A 231 -24.93 15.68 23.28
C GLN A 231 -23.71 16.01 22.41
N ALA A 232 -22.93 17.00 22.81
CA ALA A 232 -21.64 17.34 22.22
C ALA A 232 -20.55 16.43 22.84
N VAL A 233 -20.68 15.11 22.68
CA VAL A 233 -19.67 14.15 23.13
C VAL A 233 -18.45 14.25 22.23
N TRP A 234 -17.62 15.23 22.54
CA TRP A 234 -16.25 15.32 22.07
C TRP A 234 -15.35 14.66 23.11
N ALA A 235 -14.26 14.03 22.69
CA ALA A 235 -13.37 13.37 23.64
C ALA A 235 -12.88 14.39 24.68
N GLU A 236 -13.16 14.14 25.96
CA GLU A 236 -12.61 14.89 27.09
C GLU A 236 -11.08 14.88 27.10
#